data_AF-A0A1Y0V647-F1
#
_entry.id   AF-A0A1Y0V647-F1
#
_cell.length_a   1.000
_cell.length_b   1.000
_cell.length_c   1.000
_cell.angle_alpha   90.00
_cell.angle_beta   90.00
_cell.angle_gamma   90.00
#
_symmetry.space_group_name_H-M   'P 1'
#
loop_
_entity.id
_entity.type
_entity.pdbx_description
1 polymer ?
#
loop_
_entity_poly.entity_id
_entity_poly.type
_entity_poly.pdbx_seq_one_letter_code
_entity_poly.pdbx_strand_id
1 'polypeptide(L)'
;MIPKSTHRFLSVLLVPLVSGCAFRGAPSFPVVGAYFPAWMVCGLTGIAAALILRVIFLLTGIDTLLSFRLFTYVALGVLAALALWVFVFGPG
;
A
#
# COMPACT_ATOMS: atom_id res chain seq x y z
N MET A 1 3.22 22.32 -34.30
CA MET A 1 1.88 22.32 -33.68
C MET A 1 1.65 20.96 -33.04
N ILE A 2 1.75 20.87 -31.71
CA ILE A 2 1.66 19.61 -30.94
C ILE A 2 0.17 19.36 -30.62
N PRO A 3 -0.41 18.18 -30.92
CA PRO A 3 -1.84 17.96 -30.77
C PRO A 3 -2.26 17.97 -29.29
N LYS A 4 -3.06 18.97 -28.90
CA LYS A 4 -3.67 19.17 -27.57
C LYS A 4 -4.57 17.99 -27.11
N SER A 5 -4.92 17.09 -28.03
CA SER A 5 -5.81 15.94 -27.80
C SER A 5 -5.17 14.86 -26.94
N THR A 6 -3.89 14.54 -27.17
CA THR A 6 -3.17 13.46 -26.47
C THR A 6 -3.05 13.71 -24.96
N HIS A 7 -2.87 14.98 -24.56
CA HIS A 7 -2.78 15.34 -23.14
C HIS A 7 -4.09 15.11 -22.38
N ARG A 8 -5.25 15.32 -23.01
CA ARG A 8 -6.55 15.13 -22.35
C ARG A 8 -6.85 13.65 -22.10
N PHE A 9 -6.51 12.78 -23.06
CA PHE A 9 -6.66 11.35 -22.91
C PHE A 9 -5.69 10.76 -21.88
N LEU A 10 -4.44 11.24 -21.84
CA LEU A 10 -3.48 10.84 -20.81
C LEU A 10 -3.99 11.19 -19.41
N SER A 11 -4.52 12.40 -19.22
CA SER A 11 -5.01 12.87 -17.94
C SER A 11 -6.17 12.02 -17.41
N VAL A 12 -7.12 11.61 -18.25
CA VAL A 12 -8.27 10.79 -17.82
C VAL A 12 -7.81 9.39 -17.37
N LEU A 13 -6.80 8.81 -18.02
CA LEU A 13 -6.25 7.50 -17.66
C LEU A 13 -5.45 7.53 -16.34
N LEU A 14 -4.87 8.69 -15.99
CA LEU A 14 -4.05 8.90 -14.78
C LEU A 14 -4.88 9.22 -13.52
N VAL A 15 -6.10 9.76 -13.67
CA VAL A 15 -7.01 10.07 -12.54
C VAL A 15 -7.28 8.88 -11.61
N PRO A 16 -7.59 7.65 -12.08
CA PRO A 16 -7.82 6.53 -11.16
C PRO A 16 -6.55 6.12 -10.39
N LEU A 17 -5.36 6.30 -10.97
CA LEU A 17 -4.08 5.94 -10.34
C LEU A 17 -3.75 6.79 -9.09
N VAL A 18 -4.31 7.99 -8.99
CA VAL A 18 -4.09 8.93 -7.88
C VAL A 18 -5.30 9.08 -6.96
N SER A 19 -6.37 8.30 -7.19
CA SER A 19 -7.62 8.37 -6.41
C SER A 19 -7.42 8.14 -4.91
N GLY A 20 -6.38 7.41 -4.51
CA GLY A 20 -5.98 7.21 -3.11
C GLY A 20 -5.29 8.41 -2.45
N CYS A 21 -4.77 9.39 -3.21
CA CYS A 21 -4.12 10.60 -2.70
C CYS A 21 -5.15 11.71 -2.40
N ALA A 22 -6.29 11.35 -1.81
CA ALA A 22 -7.35 12.29 -1.53
C ALA A 22 -6.91 13.36 -0.52
N PHE A 23 -7.28 14.63 -0.79
CA PHE A 23 -7.04 15.75 0.14
C PHE A 23 -7.86 15.64 1.44
N ARG A 24 -8.87 14.76 1.48
CA ARG A 24 -9.50 14.31 2.72
C ARG A 24 -8.46 13.49 3.48
N GLY A 25 -7.77 14.11 4.42
CA GLY A 25 -6.72 13.49 5.22
C GLY A 25 -7.14 12.15 5.83
N ALA A 26 -6.14 11.32 6.17
CA ALA A 26 -6.37 9.98 6.71
C ALA A 26 -7.32 10.01 7.92
N PRO A 27 -8.30 9.09 7.99
CA PRO A 27 -9.18 9.01 9.14
C PRO A 27 -8.35 8.77 10.41
N SER A 28 -8.64 9.51 11.47
CA SER A 28 -7.99 9.36 12.76
C SER A 28 -8.98 8.86 13.80
N PHE A 29 -8.51 7.95 14.66
CA PHE A 29 -9.31 7.31 15.69
C PHE A 29 -8.80 7.71 17.08
N PRO A 30 -9.68 8.09 18.02
CA PRO A 30 -9.29 8.36 19.39
C PRO A 30 -9.00 7.06 20.13
N VAL A 31 -7.81 6.92 20.70
CA VAL A 31 -7.37 5.78 21.52
C VAL A 31 -6.69 6.34 22.77
N VAL A 32 -7.28 6.10 23.95
CA VAL A 32 -6.73 6.53 25.26
C VAL A 32 -6.35 8.02 25.28
N GLY A 33 -7.18 8.87 24.68
CA GLY A 33 -6.96 10.33 24.62
C GLY A 33 -5.95 10.81 23.58
N ALA A 34 -5.34 9.91 22.80
CA ALA A 34 -4.49 10.24 21.66
C ALA A 34 -5.19 9.91 20.32
N TYR A 35 -4.89 10.67 19.27
CA TYR A 35 -5.46 10.45 17.93
C TYR A 35 -4.47 9.68 17.05
N PHE A 36 -4.82 8.46 16.66
CA PHE A 36 -4.00 7.63 15.78
C PHE A 36 -4.59 7.58 14.37
N PRO A 37 -3.78 7.81 13.32
CA PRO A 37 -4.27 7.74 11.96
C PRO A 37 -4.41 6.27 11.50
N ALA A 38 -5.41 5.99 10.67
CA ALA A 38 -5.72 4.66 10.17
C ALA A 38 -4.55 3.98 9.45
N TRP A 39 -3.69 4.76 8.79
CA TRP A 39 -2.58 4.22 8.01
C TRP A 39 -1.53 3.54 8.89
N MET A 40 -1.41 3.95 10.16
CA MET A 40 -0.51 3.29 11.12
C MET A 40 -0.96 1.86 11.39
N VAL A 41 -2.26 1.62 11.51
CA VAL A 41 -2.83 0.27 11.69
C VAL A 41 -2.59 -0.57 10.43
N CYS A 42 -2.79 0.01 9.25
CA CYS A 42 -2.48 -0.66 7.98
C CYS A 42 -0.98 -0.99 7.87
N GLY A 43 -0.10 -0.06 8.24
CA GLY A 43 1.34 -0.26 8.25
C GLY A 43 1.79 -1.37 9.21
N LEU A 44 1.25 -1.39 10.44
CA LEU A 44 1.49 -2.47 11.40
C LEU A 44 1.04 -3.83 10.86
N THR A 45 -0.13 -3.87 10.21
CA THR A 45 -0.64 -5.10 9.59
C THR A 45 0.26 -5.54 8.43
N GLY A 46 0.76 -4.61 7.62
CA GLY A 46 1.72 -4.88 6.55
C GLY A 46 3.07 -5.41 7.08
N ILE A 47 3.56 -4.86 8.19
CA ILE A 47 4.77 -5.36 8.87
C ILE A 47 4.54 -6.79 9.35
N ALA A 48 3.41 -7.05 10.03
CA ALA A 48 3.07 -8.40 10.49
C ALA A 48 2.99 -9.39 9.31
N ALA A 49 2.34 -9.01 8.22
CA ALA A 49 2.28 -9.82 7.00
C ALA A 49 3.67 -10.11 6.42
N ALA A 50 4.55 -9.10 6.32
CA ALA A 50 5.92 -9.26 5.82
C ALA A 50 6.74 -10.23 6.69
N LEU A 51 6.58 -10.17 8.01
CA LEU A 51 7.24 -11.09 8.94
C LEU A 51 6.72 -12.53 8.75
N ILE A 52 5.40 -12.72 8.65
CA ILE A 52 4.79 -14.04 8.41
C ILE A 52 5.30 -14.63 7.08
N LEU A 53 5.26 -13.84 6.00
CA LEU A 53 5.77 -14.23 4.68
C LEU A 53 7.24 -14.63 4.74
N ARG A 54 8.06 -13.89 5.48
CA ARG A 54 9.47 -14.22 5.69
C ARG A 54 9.65 -15.55 6.39
N VAL A 55 8.88 -15.84 7.44
CA VAL A 55 8.95 -17.15 8.12
C VAL A 55 8.54 -18.26 7.15
N ILE A 56 7.45 -18.09 6.41
CA ILE A 56 6.98 -19.09 5.44
C ILE A 56 8.05 -19.38 4.37
N PHE A 57 8.66 -18.36 3.78
CA PHE A 57 9.67 -18.52 2.72
C PHE A 57 10.99 -19.11 3.22
N LEU A 58 11.35 -18.86 4.47
CA LEU A 58 12.48 -19.54 5.13
C LEU A 58 12.18 -21.03 5.31
N LEU A 59 10.96 -21.38 5.74
CA LEU A 59 10.56 -22.77 5.92
C LEU A 59 10.44 -23.54 4.60
N THR A 60 10.05 -22.87 3.51
CA THR A 60 9.92 -23.51 2.18
C THR A 60 11.22 -23.53 1.37
N GLY A 61 12.30 -22.90 1.84
CA GLY A 61 13.60 -22.87 1.15
C GLY A 61 13.67 -21.93 -0.06
N ILE A 62 12.59 -21.20 -0.37
CA ILE A 62 12.49 -20.25 -1.50
C ILE A 62 13.44 -19.06 -1.31
N ASP A 63 13.83 -18.79 -0.07
CA ASP A 63 14.75 -17.70 0.30
C ASP A 63 16.10 -17.77 -0.44
N THR A 64 16.51 -18.97 -0.91
CA THR A 64 17.74 -19.17 -1.71
C THR A 64 17.65 -18.64 -3.15
N LEU A 65 16.45 -18.48 -3.70
CA LEU A 65 16.23 -17.92 -5.04
C LEU A 65 16.11 -16.39 -5.03
N LEU A 66 15.88 -15.77 -3.87
CA LEU A 66 15.72 -14.32 -3.77
C LEU A 66 17.07 -13.62 -3.58
N SER A 67 17.53 -12.94 -4.64
CA SER A 67 18.74 -12.11 -4.60
C SER A 67 18.56 -10.85 -3.71
N PHE A 68 17.37 -10.24 -3.69
CA PHE A 68 17.04 -9.05 -2.91
C PHE A 68 15.92 -9.28 -1.88
N ARG A 69 16.18 -10.17 -0.91
CA ARG A 69 15.21 -10.58 0.13
C ARG A 69 14.53 -9.41 0.85
N LEU A 70 15.30 -8.45 1.34
CA LEU A 70 14.75 -7.32 2.11
C LEU A 70 13.77 -6.48 1.28
N PHE A 71 14.11 -6.21 0.02
CA PHE A 71 13.26 -5.42 -0.88
C PHE A 71 11.93 -6.14 -1.15
N THR A 72 11.96 -7.44 -1.44
CA THR A 72 10.76 -8.22 -1.72
C THR A 72 9.83 -8.28 -0.51
N TYR A 73 10.34 -8.54 0.70
CA TYR A 73 9.49 -8.58 1.90
C TYR A 73 8.89 -7.22 2.26
N VAL A 74 9.68 -6.14 2.12
CA VAL A 74 9.17 -4.78 2.34
C VAL A 74 8.10 -4.43 1.31
N ALA A 75 8.32 -4.74 0.03
CA ALA A 75 7.34 -4.51 -1.02
C ALA A 75 6.04 -5.29 -0.77
N LEU A 76 6.12 -6.55 -0.38
CA LEU A 76 4.95 -7.36 -0.02
C LEU A 76 4.20 -6.81 1.19
N GLY A 77 4.93 -6.37 2.22
CA GLY A 77 4.32 -5.71 3.39
C GLY A 77 3.61 -4.42 3.03
N VAL A 78 4.22 -3.59 2.18
CA VAL A 78 3.59 -2.36 1.66
C VAL A 78 2.36 -2.69 0.83
N LEU A 79 2.42 -3.68 -0.06
CA LEU A 79 1.27 -4.13 -0.85
C LEU A 79 0.12 -4.61 0.05
N ALA A 80 0.42 -5.37 1.10
CA ALA A 80 -0.58 -5.82 2.06
C ALA A 80 -1.22 -4.64 2.82
N ALA A 81 -0.41 -3.67 3.27
CA ALA A 81 -0.90 -2.46 3.93
C ALA A 81 -1.81 -1.63 3.00
N LEU A 82 -1.40 -1.43 1.75
CA LEU A 82 -2.18 -0.71 0.74
C LEU A 82 -3.45 -1.45 0.33
N ALA A 83 -3.38 -2.78 0.19
CA ALA A 83 -4.55 -3.60 -0.08
C ALA A 83 -5.58 -3.43 1.04
N LEU A 84 -5.16 -3.59 2.30
CA LEU A 84 -6.04 -3.38 3.46
C LEU A 84 -6.62 -1.96 3.47
N TRP A 85 -5.81 -0.95 3.17
CA TRP A 85 -6.28 0.43 3.06
C TRP A 85 -7.40 0.58 2.02
N VAL A 86 -7.20 0.06 0.82
CA VAL A 86 -8.20 0.12 -0.26
C VAL A 86 -9.45 -0.70 0.08
N PHE A 87 -9.30 -1.86 0.70
CA PHE A 87 -10.46 -2.69 1.06
C PHE A 87 -11.31 -2.08 2.18
N VAL A 88 -10.69 -1.40 3.15
CA VAL A 88 -11.39 -0.86 4.33
C VAL A 88 -11.81 0.60 4.13
N PHE A 89 -10.99 1.40 3.46
CA PHE A 89 -11.19 2.85 3.29
C PHE A 89 -11.37 3.28 1.83
N GLY A 90 -11.37 2.33 0.89
CA GLY A 90 -11.58 2.63 -0.52
C GLY A 90 -12.98 3.17 -0.81
N PRO A 91 -13.14 3.82 -1.97
CA PRO A 91 -14.45 4.29 -2.42
C PRO A 91 -15.38 3.10 -2.63
N GLY A 92 -16.41 2.98 -1.79
CA GLY A 92 -17.56 2.10 -1.98
C GLY A 92 -18.65 2.74 -2.82
#